data_AF-A0A3D4TWV3-F1
#
_entry.id   AF-A0A3D4TWV3-F1
#
_cell.length_a   1.000
_cell.length_b   1.000
_cell.length_c   1.000
_cell.angle_alpha   90.00
_cell.angle_beta   90.00
_cell.angle_gamma   90.00
#
_symmetry.space_group_name_H-M   'P 1'
#
loop_
_entity.id
_entity.type
_entity.pdbx_description
1 polymer ?
#
loop_
_entity_poly.entity_id
_entity_poly.type
_entity_poly.pdbx_seq_one_letter_code
_entity_poly.pdbx_strand_id
1 'polypeptide(L)'
;MKKQFGETVEGYNIPVLNEREIRAAAGILFLFTFLSLLLILLKGNFILIKYVITAFMLDFIIRVFINPKYAPTLIIGRLIVSRQNPEYVGAAQKKFAWIIGVILSAAMFSLMVVVNSYSIITGLICLVCLLFLFFESAFGICLGCLFYNMVYKEKAQHCPGEICEVKNKHDIQKTSFLQILIVLGMVGLIIMIGVSFNDFFSIKPHDLFGK
;
A
#
# COMPACT_ATOMS: atom_id res chain seq x y z
N MET A 1 18.37 13.49 23.99
CA MET A 1 18.70 12.67 22.78
C MET A 1 17.54 12.83 21.80
N LYS A 2 17.75 13.53 20.67
CA LYS A 2 16.69 13.79 19.68
C LYS A 2 16.26 12.43 19.10
N LYS A 3 15.00 12.03 19.26
CA LYS A 3 14.47 10.79 18.64
C LYS A 3 14.64 10.91 17.12
N GLN A 4 15.63 10.22 16.57
CA GLN A 4 15.89 10.21 15.13
C GLN A 4 14.84 9.34 14.44
N PHE A 5 14.28 9.84 13.35
CA PHE A 5 13.29 9.14 12.53
C PHE A 5 13.98 8.65 11.26
N GLY A 6 14.15 7.34 11.12
CA GLY A 6 14.98 6.72 10.09
C GLY A 6 16.36 6.29 10.60
N GLU A 7 17.10 5.61 9.73
CA GLU A 7 18.45 5.09 9.98
C GLU A 7 19.48 5.93 9.20
N THR A 8 20.68 6.10 9.75
CA THR A 8 21.82 6.73 9.06
C THR A 8 22.61 5.66 8.33
N VAL A 9 22.74 5.80 7.02
CA VAL A 9 23.47 4.85 6.17
C VAL A 9 24.60 5.59 5.46
N GLU A 10 25.77 4.96 5.37
CA GLU A 10 26.90 5.53 4.65
C GLU A 10 26.53 5.81 3.18
N GLY A 11 26.92 6.98 2.67
CA GLY A 11 26.54 7.45 1.34
C GLY A 11 25.24 8.25 1.27
N TYR A 12 24.48 8.39 2.37
CA TYR A 12 23.26 9.20 2.44
C TYR A 12 23.41 10.36 3.42
N ASN A 13 23.09 11.57 2.97
CA ASN A 13 23.18 12.78 3.78
C ASN A 13 21.95 13.02 4.68
N ILE A 14 20.89 12.23 4.50
CA ILE A 14 19.65 12.31 5.26
C ILE A 14 19.31 10.96 5.90
N PRO A 15 18.50 10.93 6.98
CA PRO A 15 17.95 9.68 7.49
C PRO A 15 17.09 8.99 6.44
N VAL A 16 17.33 7.69 6.26
CA VAL A 16 16.64 6.87 5.27
C VAL A 16 15.92 5.70 5.93
N LEU A 17 15.00 5.10 5.17
CA LEU A 17 14.31 3.87 5.51
C LEU A 17 14.44 2.90 4.34
N ASN A 18 14.34 1.60 4.61
CA ASN A 18 14.33 0.61 3.54
C ASN A 18 12.92 0.52 2.93
N GLU A 19 12.78 0.84 1.65
CA GLU A 19 11.50 0.82 0.94
C GLU A 19 10.92 -0.60 0.85
N ARG A 20 11.77 -1.64 0.78
CA ARG A 20 11.30 -3.02 0.67
C ARG A 20 10.53 -3.49 1.90
N GLU A 21 11.00 -3.14 3.10
CA GLU A 21 10.28 -3.47 4.35
C GLU A 21 8.97 -2.67 4.45
N ILE A 22 8.95 -1.41 3.96
CA ILE A 22 7.75 -0.58 3.93
C ILE A 22 6.71 -1.17 2.97
N ARG A 23 7.12 -1.59 1.77
CA ARG A 23 6.24 -2.23 0.78
C ARG A 23 5.70 -3.56 1.29
N ALA A 24 6.54 -4.38 1.93
CA ALA A 24 6.10 -5.63 2.55
C ALA A 24 5.07 -5.37 3.65
N ALA A 25 5.31 -4.39 4.52
CA ALA A 25 4.34 -3.98 5.53
C ALA A 25 3.04 -3.48 4.89
N ALA A 26 3.10 -2.61 3.88
CA ALA A 26 1.93 -2.12 3.16
C ALA A 26 1.10 -3.26 2.54
N GLY A 27 1.75 -4.29 1.99
CA GLY A 27 1.08 -5.49 1.47
C GLY A 27 0.36 -6.32 2.54
N ILE A 28 0.98 -6.50 3.71
CA ILE A 28 0.35 -7.18 4.86
C ILE A 28 -0.89 -6.40 5.30
N LEU A 29 -0.74 -5.08 5.45
CA LEU A 29 -1.83 -4.20 5.84
C LEU A 29 -2.96 -4.24 4.78
N PHE A 30 -2.62 -4.17 3.50
CA PHE A 30 -3.58 -4.28 2.40
C PHE A 30 -4.37 -5.58 2.48
N LEU A 31 -3.69 -6.72 2.63
CA LEU A 31 -4.31 -8.04 2.66
C LEU A 31 -5.38 -8.16 3.75
N PHE A 32 -5.03 -7.82 5.00
CA PHE A 32 -5.95 -7.95 6.13
C PHE A 32 -7.12 -6.96 6.06
N THR A 33 -6.87 -5.74 5.58
CA THR A 33 -7.93 -4.74 5.38
C THR A 33 -8.88 -5.17 4.27
N PHE A 34 -8.34 -5.70 3.17
CA PHE A 34 -9.13 -6.17 2.04
C PHE A 34 -9.99 -7.38 2.42
N LEU A 35 -9.40 -8.36 3.13
CA LEU A 35 -10.14 -9.49 3.66
C LEU A 35 -11.25 -9.05 4.63
N SER A 36 -10.98 -8.06 5.48
CA SER A 36 -11.97 -7.48 6.37
C SER A 36 -13.13 -6.84 5.59
N LEU A 37 -12.84 -6.09 4.53
CA LEU A 37 -13.86 -5.51 3.65
C LEU A 37 -14.73 -6.60 3.00
N LEU A 38 -14.12 -7.68 2.49
CA LEU A 38 -14.87 -8.80 1.93
C LEU A 38 -15.77 -9.47 2.97
N LEU A 39 -15.30 -9.67 4.21
CA LEU A 39 -16.12 -10.23 5.27
C LEU A 39 -17.30 -9.33 5.66
N ILE A 40 -17.12 -8.02 5.62
CA ILE A 40 -18.21 -7.06 5.83
C ILE A 40 -19.23 -7.17 4.70
N LEU A 41 -18.78 -7.12 3.43
CA LEU A 41 -19.68 -7.10 2.28
C LEU A 41 -20.43 -8.42 2.07
N LEU A 42 -19.76 -9.55 2.31
CA LEU A 42 -20.34 -10.88 2.04
C LEU A 42 -21.09 -11.47 3.24
N LYS A 43 -20.66 -11.15 4.47
CA LYS A 43 -21.18 -11.77 5.70
C LYS A 43 -21.67 -10.79 6.75
N GLY A 44 -21.53 -9.47 6.54
CA GLY A 44 -21.85 -8.46 7.55
C GLY A 44 -20.99 -8.58 8.82
N ASN A 45 -19.82 -9.23 8.75
CA ASN A 45 -19.00 -9.50 9.92
C ASN A 45 -17.94 -8.40 10.12
N PHE A 46 -18.12 -7.61 11.18
CA PHE A 46 -17.25 -6.48 11.52
C PHE A 46 -16.16 -6.83 12.55
N ILE A 47 -16.04 -8.09 12.99
CA ILE A 47 -15.08 -8.47 14.04
C ILE A 47 -13.65 -8.28 13.53
N LEU A 48 -13.34 -8.79 12.33
CA LEU A 48 -11.98 -8.71 11.79
C LEU A 48 -11.54 -7.26 11.57
N ILE A 49 -12.41 -6.40 11.02
CA ILE A 49 -12.04 -5.01 10.75
C ILE A 49 -11.71 -4.25 12.04
N LYS A 50 -12.40 -4.53 13.15
CA LYS A 50 -12.13 -3.88 14.44
C LYS A 50 -10.75 -4.24 14.98
N TYR A 51 -10.35 -5.50 14.87
CA TYR A 51 -8.98 -5.91 15.22
C TYR A 51 -7.95 -5.26 14.30
N VAL A 52 -8.19 -5.28 12.99
CA VAL A 52 -7.27 -4.73 11.99
C VAL A 52 -7.06 -3.23 12.20
N ILE A 53 -8.13 -2.44 12.33
CA ILE A 53 -8.04 -0.99 12.56
C ILE A 53 -7.29 -0.69 13.86
N THR A 54 -7.59 -1.42 14.93
CA THR A 54 -6.93 -1.22 16.23
C THR A 54 -5.43 -1.50 16.12
N ALA A 55 -5.04 -2.61 15.52
CA ALA A 55 -3.65 -2.96 15.30
C ALA A 55 -2.93 -1.95 14.39
N PHE A 56 -3.59 -1.48 13.32
CA PHE A 56 -3.03 -0.48 12.40
C PHE A 56 -2.80 0.85 13.06
N MET A 57 -3.78 1.34 13.82
CA MET A 57 -3.67 2.59 14.52
C MET A 57 -2.46 2.55 15.47
N LEU A 58 -2.32 1.46 16.24
CA LEU A 58 -1.18 1.26 17.13
C LEU A 58 0.15 1.21 16.36
N ASP A 59 0.21 0.46 15.27
CA ASP A 59 1.40 0.34 14.44
C ASP A 59 1.84 1.70 13.88
N PHE A 60 0.92 2.50 13.32
CA PHE A 60 1.22 3.84 12.83
C PHE A 60 1.60 4.83 13.94
N ILE A 61 0.98 4.74 15.12
CA ILE A 61 1.37 5.54 16.29
C ILE A 61 2.82 5.21 16.69
N ILE A 62 3.18 3.92 16.76
CA ILE A 62 4.55 3.50 17.08
C ILE A 62 5.52 4.03 16.02
N ARG A 63 5.19 3.90 14.73
CA ARG A 63 6.01 4.43 13.63
C ARG A 63 6.28 5.92 13.78
N VAL A 64 5.25 6.73 13.98
CA VAL A 64 5.33 8.20 13.92
C VAL A 64 5.87 8.82 15.21
N PHE A 65 5.39 8.37 16.38
CA PHE A 65 5.66 9.02 17.67
C PHE A 65 6.77 8.33 18.49
N ILE A 66 7.03 7.05 18.25
CA ILE A 66 8.07 6.29 18.96
C ILE A 66 9.31 6.17 18.10
N ASN A 67 9.31 5.24 17.14
CA ASN A 67 10.34 5.04 16.13
C ASN A 67 9.86 3.95 15.14
N PRO A 68 10.06 4.12 13.81
CA PRO A 68 9.74 3.08 12.83
C PRO A 68 10.43 1.74 13.08
N LYS A 69 11.63 1.74 13.68
CA LYS A 69 12.37 0.53 14.04
C LYS A 69 11.61 -0.43 14.96
N TYR A 70 10.65 0.08 15.73
CA TYR A 70 9.85 -0.72 16.68
C TYR A 70 8.45 -1.06 16.16
N ALA A 71 8.08 -0.63 14.96
CA ALA A 71 6.76 -0.90 14.41
C ALA A 71 6.63 -2.40 14.06
N PRO A 72 5.69 -3.14 14.66
CA PRO A 72 5.57 -4.59 14.48
C PRO A 72 5.50 -5.02 13.02
N THR A 73 4.74 -4.31 12.20
CA THR A 73 4.58 -4.66 10.78
C THR A 73 5.83 -4.37 9.96
N LEU A 74 6.62 -3.34 10.30
CA LEU A 74 7.93 -3.09 9.67
C LEU A 74 8.96 -4.14 10.10
N ILE A 75 8.92 -4.60 11.35
CA ILE A 75 9.77 -5.71 11.82
C ILE A 75 9.45 -6.98 11.02
N ILE A 76 8.17 -7.31 10.85
CA ILE A 76 7.74 -8.46 10.03
C ILE A 76 8.20 -8.26 8.58
N GLY A 77 7.99 -7.07 8.01
CA GLY A 77 8.47 -6.74 6.66
C GLY A 77 9.97 -6.97 6.51
N ARG A 78 10.77 -6.47 7.46
CA ARG A 78 12.22 -6.64 7.51
C ARG A 78 12.64 -8.11 7.56
N LEU A 79 11.94 -8.93 8.33
CA LEU A 79 12.21 -10.38 8.38
C LEU A 79 11.95 -11.04 7.01
N ILE A 80 10.83 -10.69 6.35
CA ILE A 80 10.45 -11.23 5.04
C ILE A 80 11.45 -10.84 3.95
N VAL A 81 11.86 -9.56 3.88
CA VAL A 81 12.74 -9.05 2.82
C VAL A 81 14.23 -9.08 3.19
N SER A 82 14.60 -9.73 4.29
CA SER A 82 15.96 -9.71 4.87
C SER A 82 17.08 -10.18 3.93
N ARG A 83 16.76 -11.00 2.93
CA ARG A 83 17.71 -11.53 1.94
C ARG A 83 17.79 -10.71 0.65
N GLN A 84 17.14 -9.55 0.59
CA GLN A 84 17.12 -8.67 -0.57
C GLN A 84 18.04 -7.45 -0.34
N ASN A 85 18.66 -6.95 -1.40
CA ASN A 85 19.42 -5.70 -1.31
C ASN A 85 18.47 -4.54 -0.94
N PRO A 86 18.76 -3.76 0.11
CA PRO A 86 17.89 -2.68 0.56
C PRO A 86 17.78 -1.58 -0.50
N GLU A 87 16.60 -0.96 -0.57
CA GLU A 87 16.37 0.22 -1.39
C GLU A 87 16.05 1.37 -0.43
N TYR A 88 16.80 2.47 -0.48
CA TYR A 88 16.68 3.52 0.53
C TYR A 88 15.81 4.68 0.06
N VAL A 89 14.86 5.07 0.92
CA VAL A 89 13.97 6.21 0.71
C VAL A 89 14.14 7.24 1.82
N GLY A 90 14.04 8.53 1.49
CA GLY A 90 14.11 9.60 2.49
C GLY A 90 13.04 9.45 3.58
N ALA A 91 13.44 9.52 4.86
CA ALA A 91 12.53 9.23 5.96
C ALA A 91 11.47 10.34 6.20
N ALA A 92 11.78 11.61 5.90
CA ALA A 92 10.89 12.74 6.15
C ALA A 92 9.56 12.65 5.37
N GLN A 93 9.61 12.34 4.08
CA GLN A 93 8.43 12.15 3.23
C GLN A 93 7.55 10.99 3.69
N LYS A 94 8.15 9.88 4.14
CA LYS A 94 7.42 8.72 4.67
C LYS A 94 6.76 9.03 6.01
N LYS A 95 7.41 9.84 6.85
CA LYS A 95 6.81 10.34 8.09
C LYS A 95 5.51 11.09 7.83
N PHE A 96 5.50 11.98 6.82
CA PHE A 96 4.30 12.71 6.44
C PHE A 96 3.17 11.78 5.98
N ALA A 97 3.48 10.82 5.11
CA ALA A 97 2.51 9.82 4.66
C ALA A 97 1.92 9.01 5.83
N TRP A 98 2.74 8.63 6.81
CA TRP A 98 2.27 7.89 7.98
C TRP A 98 1.46 8.74 8.96
N ILE A 99 1.69 10.06 9.04
CA ILE A 99 0.81 10.97 9.80
C ILE A 99 -0.60 10.95 9.22
N ILE A 100 -0.74 10.97 7.88
CA ILE A 100 -2.04 10.80 7.22
C ILE A 100 -2.65 9.45 7.60
N GLY A 101 -1.84 8.39 7.60
CA GLY A 101 -2.26 7.05 8.06
C GLY A 101 -2.76 7.02 9.50
N VAL A 102 -2.10 7.73 10.44
CA VAL A 102 -2.58 7.89 11.82
C VAL A 102 -3.96 8.56 11.85
N ILE A 103 -4.14 9.66 11.12
CA ILE A 103 -5.41 10.40 11.11
C ILE A 103 -6.55 9.52 10.58
N LEU A 104 -6.32 8.84 9.46
CA LEU A 104 -7.33 7.97 8.84
C LEU A 104 -7.68 6.76 9.73
N SER A 105 -6.67 6.11 10.30
CA SER A 105 -6.88 4.95 11.19
C SER A 105 -7.53 5.35 12.52
N ALA A 106 -7.18 6.51 13.09
CA ALA A 106 -7.82 7.04 14.28
C ALA A 106 -9.30 7.38 14.02
N ALA A 107 -9.63 8.04 12.91
CA ALA A 107 -11.02 8.32 12.54
C ALA A 107 -11.84 7.03 12.38
N MET A 108 -11.28 6.03 11.69
CA MET A 108 -11.92 4.72 11.54
C MET A 108 -12.08 3.98 12.87
N PHE A 109 -11.08 4.05 13.76
CA PHE A 109 -11.12 3.46 15.08
C PHE A 109 -12.23 4.10 15.93
N SER A 110 -12.28 5.44 15.96
CA SER A 110 -13.33 6.17 16.68
C SER A 110 -14.71 5.80 16.17
N LEU A 111 -14.92 5.75 14.85
CA LEU A 111 -16.24 5.47 14.28
C LEU A 111 -16.67 4.00 14.48
N MET A 112 -15.81 3.03 14.14
CA MET A 112 -16.18 1.60 14.12
C MET A 112 -15.96 0.89 15.45
N VAL A 113 -14.99 1.30 16.27
CA VAL A 113 -14.66 0.64 17.53
C VAL A 113 -15.29 1.37 18.71
N VAL A 114 -15.11 2.68 18.83
CA VAL A 114 -15.60 3.46 19.98
C VAL A 114 -17.09 3.74 19.87
N VAL A 115 -17.53 4.34 18.76
CA VAL A 115 -18.95 4.67 18.52
C VAL A 115 -19.73 3.44 18.01
N ASN A 116 -19.03 2.42 17.52
CA ASN A 116 -19.62 1.22 16.93
C ASN A 116 -20.62 1.52 15.79
N SER A 117 -20.27 2.49 14.95
CA SER A 117 -21.06 2.94 13.80
C SER A 117 -20.34 2.63 12.49
N TYR A 118 -21.11 2.33 11.45
CA TYR A 118 -20.62 2.23 10.08
C TYR A 118 -21.52 3.08 9.16
N SER A 119 -20.91 3.64 8.13
CA SER A 119 -21.58 4.49 7.15
C SER A 119 -20.87 4.43 5.80
N ILE A 120 -21.48 5.04 4.78
CA ILE A 120 -20.85 5.22 3.46
C ILE A 120 -19.51 5.95 3.61
N ILE A 121 -19.41 6.90 4.54
CA ILE A 121 -18.17 7.64 4.82
C ILE A 121 -17.07 6.68 5.28
N THR A 122 -17.36 5.79 6.23
CA THR A 122 -16.36 4.79 6.67
C THR A 122 -15.97 3.81 5.56
N GLY A 123 -16.90 3.48 4.65
CA GLY A 123 -16.62 2.67 3.46
C GLY A 123 -15.66 3.38 2.50
N LEU A 124 -15.92 4.66 2.20
CA LEU A 124 -15.06 5.48 1.35
C LEU A 124 -13.66 5.65 1.94
N ILE A 125 -13.55 5.92 3.25
CA ILE A 125 -12.26 6.01 3.94
C ILE A 125 -11.50 4.69 3.81
N CYS A 126 -12.15 3.54 4.04
CA CYS A 126 -11.54 2.22 3.87
C CYS A 126 -11.03 2.00 2.44
N LEU A 127 -11.82 2.34 1.43
CA LEU A 127 -11.43 2.22 0.02
C LEU A 127 -10.22 3.08 -0.33
N VAL A 128 -10.17 4.33 0.15
CA VAL A 128 -9.02 5.22 -0.05
C VAL A 128 -7.77 4.65 0.62
N CYS A 129 -7.88 4.15 1.86
CA CYS A 129 -6.78 3.49 2.56
C CYS A 129 -6.28 2.26 1.79
N LEU A 130 -7.19 1.41 1.30
CA LEU A 130 -6.84 0.24 0.49
C LEU A 130 -6.12 0.64 -0.80
N LEU A 131 -6.55 1.70 -1.46
CA LEU A 131 -5.88 2.22 -2.65
C LEU A 131 -4.46 2.67 -2.32
N PHE A 132 -4.26 3.44 -1.25
CA PHE A 132 -2.93 3.90 -0.84
C PHE A 132 -1.99 2.72 -0.52
N LEU A 133 -2.47 1.74 0.25
CA LEU A 133 -1.70 0.54 0.58
C LEU A 133 -1.39 -0.31 -0.64
N PHE A 134 -2.34 -0.45 -1.57
CA PHE A 134 -2.16 -1.20 -2.81
C PHE A 134 -1.10 -0.56 -3.71
N PHE A 135 -1.15 0.75 -3.92
CA PHE A 135 -0.17 1.44 -4.75
C PHE A 135 1.24 1.38 -4.16
N GLU A 136 1.37 1.51 -2.84
CA GLU A 136 2.65 1.36 -2.15
C GLU A 136 3.17 -0.07 -2.25
N SER A 137 2.33 -1.08 -2.00
CA SER A 137 2.72 -2.49 -2.07
C SER A 137 3.06 -2.95 -3.50
N ALA A 138 2.12 -2.80 -4.44
CA ALA A 138 2.20 -3.36 -5.78
C ALA A 138 3.15 -2.58 -6.69
N PHE A 139 3.00 -1.25 -6.73
CA PHE A 139 3.76 -0.39 -7.64
C PHE A 139 5.00 0.25 -7.00
N GLY A 140 5.13 0.20 -5.68
CA GLY A 140 6.19 0.95 -4.98
C GLY A 140 5.97 2.47 -5.02
N ILE A 141 4.74 2.91 -5.26
CA ILE A 141 4.39 4.33 -5.39
C ILE A 141 3.67 4.79 -4.11
N CYS A 142 4.35 5.62 -3.32
CA CYS A 142 3.76 6.26 -2.15
C CYS A 142 2.98 7.51 -2.56
N LEU A 143 1.65 7.39 -2.70
CA LEU A 143 0.77 8.52 -3.05
C LEU A 143 0.81 9.65 -2.02
N GLY A 144 0.97 9.33 -0.72
CA GLY A 144 1.15 10.34 0.33
C GLY A 144 2.45 11.15 0.17
N CYS A 145 3.51 10.51 -0.33
CA CYS A 145 4.79 11.16 -0.61
C CYS A 145 4.68 12.06 -1.86
N LEU A 146 3.85 11.72 -2.84
CA LEU A 146 3.56 12.58 -3.99
C LEU A 146 2.87 13.88 -3.54
N PHE A 147 1.91 13.79 -2.61
CA PHE A 147 1.25 14.95 -2.04
C PHE A 147 2.21 15.83 -1.23
N TYR A 148 3.18 15.22 -0.52
CA TYR A 148 4.22 15.96 0.20
C TYR A 148 5.01 16.91 -0.72
N ASN A 149 5.45 16.43 -1.89
CA ASN A 149 6.17 17.26 -2.87
C ASN A 149 5.33 18.42 -3.43
N MET A 150 4.01 18.27 -3.47
CA MET A 150 3.11 19.32 -3.94
C MET A 150 2.92 20.42 -2.88
N VAL A 151 2.89 20.03 -1.60
CA VAL A 151 2.66 20.93 -0.46
C VAL A 151 3.95 21.61 -0.01
N TYR A 152 5.03 20.84 0.11
CA TYR A 152 6.34 21.31 0.52
C TYR A 152 7.20 21.47 -0.74
N LYS A 153 7.56 22.72 -1.06
CA LYS A 153 8.42 23.06 -2.22
C LYS A 153 9.85 22.52 -2.11
N GLU A 154 10.21 21.89 -1.00
CA GLU A 154 11.45 21.13 -0.86
C GLU A 154 11.30 19.80 -1.60
N LYS A 155 12.18 19.55 -2.58
CA LYS A 155 12.18 18.30 -3.33
C LYS A 155 12.43 17.14 -2.36
N ALA A 156 11.51 16.18 -2.30
CA ALA A 156 11.79 14.92 -1.65
C ALA A 156 13.10 14.33 -2.20
N GLN A 157 14.04 14.09 -1.28
CA GLN A 157 15.34 13.50 -1.60
C GLN A 157 15.24 11.98 -1.45
N HIS A 158 15.83 11.24 -2.40
CA HIS A 158 15.78 9.78 -2.47
C HIS A 158 14.34 9.24 -2.44
N CYS A 159 13.58 9.45 -3.50
CA CYS A 159 12.23 8.89 -3.65
C CYS A 159 12.27 7.40 -4.02
N PRO A 160 11.21 6.62 -3.72
CA PRO A 160 11.11 5.22 -4.16
C PRO A 160 11.32 5.12 -5.67
N GLY A 161 12.19 4.22 -6.13
CA GLY A 161 12.54 4.07 -7.54
C GLY A 161 13.12 5.32 -8.21
N GLU A 162 13.74 6.24 -7.44
CA GLU A 162 14.38 7.48 -7.92
C GLU A 162 13.45 8.43 -8.70
N ILE A 163 12.12 8.28 -8.59
CA ILE A 163 11.12 9.02 -9.39
C ILE A 163 11.31 10.55 -9.35
N CYS A 164 11.80 11.08 -8.23
CA CYS A 164 12.04 12.51 -8.03
C CYS A 164 13.29 13.05 -8.76
N GLU A 165 14.19 12.18 -9.21
CA GLU A 165 15.41 12.53 -9.96
C GLU A 165 15.39 12.07 -11.43
N VAL A 166 14.30 11.43 -11.90
CA VAL A 166 14.17 10.96 -13.29
C VAL A 166 14.17 12.15 -14.25
N LYS A 167 15.37 12.57 -14.68
CA LYS A 167 15.57 13.60 -15.71
C LYS A 167 15.42 13.02 -17.11
N ASN A 168 15.70 11.73 -17.31
CA ASN A 168 15.54 11.01 -18.58
C ASN A 168 15.18 9.55 -18.32
N LYS A 169 14.18 9.04 -19.04
CA LYS A 169 13.86 7.60 -19.02
C LYS A 169 15.02 6.80 -19.62
N HIS A 170 15.47 5.77 -18.92
CA HIS A 170 16.38 4.79 -19.51
C HIS A 170 15.72 4.10 -20.70
N ASP A 171 16.49 3.62 -21.67
CA ASP A 171 15.93 3.02 -22.89
C ASP A 171 15.02 1.82 -22.60
N ILE A 172 15.31 1.05 -21.55
CA ILE A 172 14.47 -0.06 -21.08
C ILE A 172 13.08 0.38 -20.56
N GLN A 173 12.92 1.66 -20.19
CA GLN A 173 11.67 2.22 -19.68
C GLN A 173 10.80 2.86 -20.79
N LYS A 174 11.32 2.97 -22.02
CA LYS A 174 10.58 3.55 -23.15
C LYS A 174 9.63 2.50 -23.72
N THR A 175 8.34 2.76 -23.66
CA THR A 175 7.31 1.89 -24.26
C THR A 175 7.12 2.23 -25.73
N SER A 176 7.22 1.23 -26.60
CA SER A 176 6.99 1.41 -28.04
C SER A 176 5.49 1.40 -28.38
N PHE A 177 5.12 2.00 -29.51
CA PHE A 177 3.74 1.96 -30.01
C PHE A 177 3.22 0.53 -30.19
N LEU A 178 4.09 -0.39 -30.61
CA LEU A 178 3.76 -1.81 -30.79
C LEU A 178 3.43 -2.49 -29.45
N GLN A 179 4.14 -2.17 -28.36
CA GLN A 179 3.82 -2.68 -27.03
C GLN A 179 2.45 -2.19 -26.55
N ILE A 180 2.10 -0.93 -26.83
CA ILE A 180 0.76 -0.40 -26.52
C ILE A 180 -0.32 -1.13 -27.33
N LEU A 181 -0.07 -1.37 -28.62
CA LEU A 181 -1.00 -2.12 -29.47
C LEU A 181 -1.21 -3.56 -28.95
N ILE A 182 -0.17 -4.24 -28.48
CA ILE A 182 -0.28 -5.58 -27.88
C ILE A 182 -1.18 -5.56 -26.64
N VAL A 183 -1.02 -4.57 -25.76
CA VAL A 183 -1.88 -4.42 -24.57
C VAL A 183 -3.34 -4.20 -24.98
N LEU A 184 -3.59 -3.31 -25.95
CA LEU A 184 -4.95 -3.08 -26.47
C LEU A 184 -5.53 -4.33 -27.13
N GLY A 185 -4.71 -5.08 -27.88
CA GLY A 185 -5.08 -6.35 -28.48
C GLY A 185 -5.46 -7.40 -27.43
N MET A 186 -4.69 -7.50 -26.33
CA MET A 186 -5.00 -8.39 -25.21
C MET A 186 -6.34 -8.03 -24.56
N VAL A 187 -6.59 -6.74 -24.30
CA VAL A 187 -7.87 -6.27 -23.74
C VAL A 187 -9.02 -6.57 -24.69
N GLY A 188 -8.86 -6.28 -25.99
CA GLY A 188 -9.86 -6.60 -27.00
C GLY A 188 -10.15 -8.10 -27.10
N LEU A 189 -9.12 -8.94 -27.02
CA LEU A 189 -9.26 -10.40 -27.00
C LEU A 189 -10.02 -10.87 -25.76
N ILE A 190 -9.72 -10.35 -24.57
CA ILE A 190 -10.45 -10.70 -23.33
C ILE A 190 -11.93 -10.33 -23.45
N ILE A 191 -12.23 -9.15 -23.98
CA ILE A 191 -13.62 -8.71 -24.21
C ILE A 191 -14.31 -9.63 -25.22
N MET A 192 -13.64 -9.92 -26.35
CA MET A 192 -14.18 -10.80 -27.39
C MET A 192 -14.45 -12.22 -26.85
N ILE A 193 -13.51 -12.79 -26.10
CA ILE A 193 -13.67 -14.09 -25.45
C ILE A 193 -14.83 -14.05 -24.47
N GLY A 194 -14.93 -13.00 -23.65
CA GLY A 194 -16.01 -12.82 -22.69
C GLY A 194 -17.39 -12.76 -23.35
N VAL A 195 -17.54 -12.05 -24.49
CA VAL A 195 -18.81 -11.95 -25.21
C VAL A 195 -19.16 -13.24 -25.96
N SER A 196 -18.20 -13.85 -26.66
CA SER A 196 -18.44 -15.04 -27.49
C SER A 196 -18.64 -16.32 -26.68
N PHE A 197 -18.01 -16.44 -25.51
CA PHE A 197 -18.02 -17.66 -24.69
C PHE A 197 -18.69 -17.47 -23.32
N ASN A 198 -19.49 -16.41 -23.15
CA ASN A 198 -20.15 -16.09 -21.88
C ASN A 198 -20.96 -17.27 -21.33
N ASP A 199 -21.73 -17.93 -22.20
CA ASP A 199 -22.60 -19.05 -21.83
C ASP A 199 -21.78 -20.24 -21.32
N PHE A 200 -20.62 -20.50 -21.95
CA PHE A 200 -19.71 -21.56 -21.53
C PHE A 200 -19.02 -21.24 -20.20
N PHE A 201 -18.52 -20.01 -20.02
CA PHE A 201 -17.87 -19.61 -18.76
C PHE A 201 -18.82 -19.48 -17.57
N SER A 202 -20.12 -19.31 -17.83
CA SER A 202 -21.14 -19.24 -16.78
C SER A 202 -21.46 -20.61 -16.17
N ILE A 203 -21.03 -21.70 -16.82
CA ILE A 203 -21.22 -23.06 -16.30
C ILE A 203 -20.35 -23.23 -15.06
N LYS A 204 -20.99 -23.56 -13.93
CA LYS A 204 -20.26 -23.82 -12.69
C LYS A 204 -19.32 -25.02 -12.88
N PRO A 205 -18.04 -24.92 -12.50
CA PRO A 205 -17.14 -26.06 -12.58
C PRO A 205 -17.68 -27.19 -11.70
N HIS A 206 -17.60 -28.42 -12.20
CA HIS A 206 -17.91 -29.61 -11.41
C HIS A 206 -16.71 -29.94 -10.52
N ASP A 207 -16.97 -30.58 -9.39
CA ASP A 207 -15.92 -31.05 -8.50
C ASP A 207 -15.14 -32.19 -9.18
N LEU A 208 -13.83 -31.99 -9.37
CA LEU A 208 -12.94 -32.97 -10.01
C LEU A 208 -12.83 -34.26 -9.19
N PHE A 209 -13.06 -34.18 -7.87
CA PHE A 209 -12.96 -35.31 -6.94
C PHE A 209 -14.29 -35.66 -6.27
N GLY A 210 -15.41 -35.11 -6.77
CA GLY A 210 -16.73 -35.38 -6.22
C GLY A 210 -17.23 -36.78 -6.59
N LYS A 211 -17.73 -37.52 -5.59
CA LYS A 211 -18.83 -38.47 -5.81
C LYS A 211 -20.07 -37.74 -6.29
#